data_AF-A0A444V4V9-F1
#
_entry.id   AF-A0A444V4V9-F1
#
_cell.length_a   1.000
_cell.length_b   1.000
_cell.length_c   1.000
_cell.angle_alpha   90.00
_cell.angle_beta   90.00
_cell.angle_gamma   90.00
#
_symmetry.space_group_name_H-M   'P 1'
#
loop_
_entity.id
_entity.type
_entity.pdbx_description
1 polymer ?
#
loop_
_entity_poly.entity_id
_entity_poly.type
_entity_poly.pdbx_seq_one_letter_code
_entity_poly.pdbx_strand_id
1 'polypeptide(L)'
;MGVGQSLGLPQGSGPHQVGCTDVMADHTREGSFFRLYYPCKPEEGVEEHPPWIPKYEYVVGMADYMSLNKRWCVPLLNLAFGSFRVPVSWNASVIPGRRFPLIIFSHGLGAFRTLYSAVCLAMASHGFLVAAVEHRDQSACATYHYQKGPPESPHDPLHEEWVHYRRLEQGEKEFKLRNCQVHQRVEECVRALDLLSDINSGKSIPDTLQCHFDLASLKDCVDLQQVGVMGHSFGGATSLVALVKDARFR
;
A
#
# COMPACT_ATOMS: atom_id res chain seq x y z
N MET A 1 -18.15 -23.28 20.12
CA MET A 1 -16.87 -23.88 19.67
C MET A 1 -15.83 -22.79 19.72
N GLY A 2 -14.78 -22.94 20.53
CA GLY A 2 -13.83 -21.87 20.82
C GLY A 2 -13.07 -21.46 19.57
N VAL A 3 -13.16 -20.18 19.21
CA VAL A 3 -12.26 -19.57 18.22
C VAL A 3 -10.90 -19.54 18.89
N GLY A 4 -10.02 -20.48 18.54
CA GLY A 4 -8.63 -20.43 18.99
C GLY A 4 -8.05 -19.08 18.59
N GLN A 5 -7.53 -18.31 19.56
CA GLN A 5 -6.81 -17.08 19.26
C GLN A 5 -5.56 -17.45 18.46
N SER A 6 -5.65 -17.34 17.14
CA SER A 6 -4.48 -17.31 16.29
C SER A 6 -3.69 -16.04 16.63
N LEU A 7 -2.38 -16.17 16.83
CA LEU A 7 -1.48 -15.03 17.04
C LEU A 7 -1.39 -14.12 15.79
N GLY A 8 -1.94 -14.55 14.65
CA GLY A 8 -1.89 -13.83 13.37
C GLY A 8 -3.00 -12.81 13.15
N LEU A 9 -2.92 -12.11 12.02
CA LEU A 9 -3.99 -11.21 11.56
C LEU A 9 -5.30 -11.99 11.37
N PRO A 10 -6.47 -11.39 11.67
CA PRO A 10 -7.75 -12.05 11.47
C PRO A 10 -8.01 -12.31 9.98
N GLN A 11 -8.76 -13.36 9.68
CA GLN A 11 -9.27 -13.59 8.33
C GLN A 11 -10.36 -12.57 7.98
N GLY A 12 -10.59 -12.38 6.67
CA GLY A 12 -11.75 -11.63 6.19
C GLY A 12 -13.05 -12.28 6.65
N SER A 13 -14.01 -11.47 7.10
CA SER A 13 -15.32 -11.96 7.58
C SER A 13 -16.40 -11.95 6.50
N GLY A 14 -16.12 -11.40 5.31
CA GLY A 14 -17.04 -11.38 4.19
C GLY A 14 -17.00 -12.67 3.35
N PRO A 15 -17.89 -12.80 2.35
CA PRO A 15 -18.05 -14.02 1.56
C PRO A 15 -16.96 -14.24 0.51
N HIS A 16 -16.12 -13.24 0.23
CA HIS A 16 -15.08 -13.33 -0.80
C HIS A 16 -13.74 -13.75 -0.21
N GLN A 17 -13.05 -14.68 -0.88
CA GLN A 17 -11.61 -14.86 -0.70
C GLN A 17 -10.89 -13.61 -1.22
N VAL A 18 -9.77 -13.26 -0.58
CA VAL A 18 -9.07 -12.01 -0.85
C VAL A 18 -7.69 -12.30 -1.40
N GLY A 19 -7.44 -11.78 -2.60
CA GLY A 19 -6.14 -11.69 -3.22
C GLY A 19 -5.41 -10.42 -2.80
N CYS A 20 -4.09 -10.44 -2.94
CA CYS A 20 -3.22 -9.31 -2.61
C CYS A 20 -2.05 -9.22 -3.57
N THR A 21 -1.68 -8.01 -3.99
CA THR A 21 -0.46 -7.74 -4.76
C THR A 21 0.10 -6.35 -4.42
N ASP A 22 1.39 -6.11 -4.69
CA ASP A 22 1.98 -4.77 -4.61
C ASP A 22 2.12 -4.21 -6.04
N VAL A 23 1.78 -2.94 -6.24
CA VAL A 23 1.84 -2.28 -7.55
C VAL A 23 2.71 -1.04 -7.45
N MET A 24 3.77 -0.97 -8.25
CA MET A 24 4.55 0.26 -8.46
C MET A 24 4.53 0.63 -9.94
N ALA A 25 3.85 1.73 -10.25
CA ALA A 25 3.74 2.26 -11.60
C ALA A 25 4.46 3.60 -11.70
N ASP A 26 5.34 3.69 -12.69
CA ASP A 26 6.49 4.59 -12.71
C ASP A 26 7.47 4.30 -11.56
N HIS A 27 8.72 4.09 -11.94
CA HIS A 27 9.81 3.70 -11.05
C HIS A 27 10.30 4.86 -10.21
N THR A 28 10.04 6.11 -10.62
CA THR A 28 10.50 7.31 -9.93
C THR A 28 9.79 7.57 -8.60
N ARG A 29 10.31 8.54 -7.84
CA ARG A 29 9.71 9.00 -6.58
C ARG A 29 8.27 9.53 -6.73
N GLU A 30 7.92 10.06 -7.90
CA GLU A 30 6.59 10.61 -8.17
C GLU A 30 5.57 9.53 -8.60
N GLY A 31 6.06 8.32 -8.90
CA GLY A 31 5.26 7.16 -9.27
C GLY A 31 4.32 6.70 -8.16
N SER A 32 3.30 5.93 -8.55
CA SER A 32 2.33 5.37 -7.61
C SER A 32 2.86 4.08 -7.00
N PHE A 33 2.67 3.90 -5.70
CA PHE A 33 2.96 2.65 -5.00
C PHE A 33 1.90 2.34 -3.98
N PHE A 34 1.32 1.16 -4.09
CA PHE A 34 0.28 0.72 -3.17
C PHE A 34 0.24 -0.80 -3.08
N ARG A 35 -0.35 -1.28 -2.00
CA ARG A 35 -0.78 -2.67 -1.88
C ARG A 35 -2.25 -2.77 -2.25
N LEU A 36 -2.57 -3.60 -3.22
CA LEU A 36 -3.95 -3.82 -3.67
C LEU A 36 -4.50 -5.08 -3.01
N TYR A 37 -5.68 -4.96 -2.41
CA TYR A 37 -6.50 -6.08 -1.91
C TYR A 37 -7.78 -6.16 -2.74
N TYR A 38 -8.17 -7.37 -3.12
CA TYR A 38 -9.28 -7.55 -4.04
C TYR A 38 -9.96 -8.93 -3.87
N PRO A 39 -11.25 -9.05 -4.19
CA PRO A 39 -11.91 -10.35 -4.31
C PRO A 39 -11.23 -11.19 -5.39
N CYS A 40 -10.74 -12.38 -5.02
CA CYS A 40 -10.08 -13.30 -5.95
C CYS A 40 -10.86 -14.60 -6.13
N LYS A 41 -10.49 -15.36 -7.17
CA LYS A 41 -10.93 -16.75 -7.29
C LYS A 41 -10.21 -17.62 -6.26
N PRO A 42 -10.84 -18.71 -5.80
CA PRO A 42 -10.11 -19.80 -5.16
C PRO A 42 -9.10 -20.37 -6.15
N GLU A 43 -7.83 -20.40 -5.76
CA GLU A 43 -6.79 -21.06 -6.54
C GLU A 43 -6.62 -22.51 -6.07
N GLU A 44 -6.50 -23.43 -7.04
CA GLU A 44 -6.19 -24.82 -6.77
C GLU A 44 -4.67 -24.96 -6.55
N GLY A 45 -4.21 -25.04 -5.30
CA GLY A 45 -2.79 -25.15 -4.98
C GLY A 45 -2.42 -24.74 -3.56
N VAL A 46 -1.11 -24.63 -3.31
CA VAL A 46 -0.60 -24.08 -2.05
C VAL A 46 -0.79 -22.56 -2.09
N GLU A 47 -1.64 -22.05 -1.22
CA GLU A 47 -1.90 -20.62 -1.09
C GLU A 47 -0.64 -19.92 -0.53
N GLU A 48 -0.01 -19.06 -1.34
CA GLU A 48 1.11 -18.23 -0.88
C GLU A 48 0.56 -17.02 -0.11
N HIS A 49 0.99 -16.86 1.14
CA HIS A 49 0.63 -15.73 1.97
C HIS A 49 1.80 -14.73 2.06
N PRO A 50 1.60 -13.44 1.73
CA PRO A 50 2.69 -12.47 1.72
C PRO A 50 3.14 -12.12 3.14
N PRO A 51 4.43 -11.76 3.32
CA PRO A 51 4.90 -11.19 4.58
C PRO A 51 4.11 -9.93 4.94
N TRP A 52 3.80 -9.80 6.24
CA TRP A 52 3.16 -8.59 6.75
C TRP A 52 4.11 -7.39 6.66
N ILE A 53 5.38 -7.57 7.01
CA ILE A 53 6.45 -6.59 6.80
C ILE A 53 7.43 -7.21 5.78
N PRO A 54 7.43 -6.76 4.52
CA PRO A 54 8.13 -7.48 3.44
C PRO A 54 9.64 -7.25 3.41
N LYS A 55 10.15 -6.18 4.03
CA LYS A 55 11.57 -5.82 3.99
C LYS A 55 12.08 -5.32 5.34
N TYR A 56 13.36 -5.55 5.59
CA TYR A 56 14.02 -5.24 6.86
C TYR A 56 14.07 -3.73 7.14
N GLU A 57 14.20 -2.91 6.10
CA GLU A 57 14.27 -1.45 6.19
C GLU A 57 13.01 -0.83 6.78
N TYR A 58 11.83 -1.46 6.62
CA TYR A 58 10.62 -1.03 7.32
C TYR A 58 10.72 -1.24 8.84
N VAL A 59 11.36 -2.33 9.28
CA VAL A 59 11.60 -2.60 10.70
C VAL A 59 12.59 -1.57 11.27
N VAL A 60 13.66 -1.27 10.52
CA VAL A 60 14.63 -0.22 10.87
C VAL A 60 13.95 1.15 10.95
N GLY A 61 13.14 1.50 9.95
CA GLY A 61 12.39 2.75 9.89
C GLY A 61 11.41 2.88 11.05
N MET A 62 10.69 1.82 11.41
CA MET A 62 9.78 1.80 12.56
C MET A 62 10.52 2.01 13.88
N ALA A 63 11.64 1.33 14.08
CA ALA A 63 12.48 1.53 15.27
C ALA A 63 13.04 2.96 15.32
N ASP A 64 13.44 3.52 14.17
CA ASP A 64 13.86 4.91 14.06
C ASP A 64 12.72 5.86 14.42
N TYR A 65 11.54 5.74 13.82
CA TYR A 65 10.37 6.58 14.10
C TYR A 65 9.99 6.59 15.58
N MET A 66 9.99 5.42 16.23
CA MET A 66 9.68 5.25 17.65
C MET A 66 10.81 5.70 18.60
N SER A 67 11.95 6.18 18.07
CA SER A 67 13.14 6.55 18.85
C SER A 67 13.70 5.40 19.70
N LEU A 68 13.59 4.16 19.21
CA LEU A 68 14.07 2.96 19.90
C LEU A 68 15.56 2.72 19.65
N ASN A 69 16.22 2.02 20.58
CA ASN A 69 17.62 1.64 20.42
C ASN A 69 17.77 0.56 19.34
N LYS A 70 18.23 0.96 18.14
CA LYS A 70 18.32 0.10 16.96
C LYS A 70 19.12 -1.19 17.19
N ARG A 71 20.17 -1.15 18.03
CA ARG A 71 21.06 -2.32 18.26
C ARG A 71 20.32 -3.52 18.86
N TRP A 72 19.31 -3.28 19.69
CA TRP A 72 18.58 -4.33 20.39
C TRP A 72 17.14 -4.44 19.90
N CYS A 73 16.48 -3.31 19.61
CA CYS A 73 15.07 -3.31 19.23
C CYS A 73 14.85 -3.82 17.81
N VAL A 74 15.72 -3.52 16.83
CA VAL A 74 15.50 -3.98 15.44
C VAL A 74 15.55 -5.52 15.34
N PRO A 75 16.57 -6.22 15.89
CA PRO A 75 16.57 -7.68 15.88
C PRO A 75 15.34 -8.29 16.56
N LEU A 76 14.90 -7.71 17.68
CA LEU A 76 13.69 -8.16 18.40
C LEU A 76 12.41 -7.94 17.58
N LEU A 77 12.24 -6.77 16.99
CA LEU A 77 11.08 -6.46 16.14
C LEU A 77 11.08 -7.30 14.87
N ASN A 78 12.25 -7.55 14.27
CA ASN A 78 12.37 -8.41 13.09
C ASN A 78 12.05 -9.87 13.42
N LEU A 79 12.50 -10.37 14.58
CA LEU A 79 12.15 -11.70 15.05
C LEU A 79 10.65 -11.82 15.35
N ALA A 80 10.07 -10.80 15.97
CA ALA A 80 8.64 -10.76 16.26
C ALA A 80 7.81 -10.70 14.98
N PHE A 81 8.12 -9.80 14.05
CA PHE A 81 7.25 -9.50 12.90
C PHE A 81 7.60 -10.21 11.60
N GLY A 82 8.85 -10.65 11.42
CA GLY A 82 9.35 -11.18 10.14
C GLY A 82 8.71 -12.51 9.70
N SER A 83 8.16 -13.27 10.65
CA SER A 83 7.44 -14.52 10.37
C SER A 83 5.94 -14.33 10.15
N PHE A 84 5.36 -13.17 10.52
CA PHE A 84 3.94 -12.93 10.32
C PHE A 84 3.60 -12.79 8.85
N ARG A 85 2.54 -13.49 8.44
CA ARG A 85 1.96 -13.48 7.11
C ARG A 85 0.56 -12.89 7.15
N VAL A 86 0.17 -12.27 6.05
CA VAL A 86 -1.20 -11.77 5.87
C VAL A 86 -2.04 -12.92 5.30
N PRO A 87 -3.22 -13.26 5.87
CA PRO A 87 -4.05 -14.37 5.42
C PRO A 87 -4.84 -14.00 4.15
N VAL A 88 -4.11 -13.84 3.04
CA VAL A 88 -4.59 -13.49 1.70
C VAL A 88 -3.84 -14.30 0.66
N SER A 89 -4.41 -14.49 -0.51
CA SER A 89 -3.79 -15.19 -1.63
C SER A 89 -2.89 -14.22 -2.42
N TRP A 90 -1.57 -14.42 -2.39
CA TRP A 90 -0.63 -13.55 -3.08
C TRP A 90 -0.72 -13.71 -4.60
N ASN A 91 -0.87 -12.59 -5.31
CA ASN A 91 -0.99 -12.51 -6.78
C ASN A 91 -2.11 -13.38 -7.39
N ALA A 92 -3.12 -13.73 -6.60
CA ALA A 92 -4.21 -14.57 -7.08
C ALA A 92 -5.03 -13.89 -8.18
N SER A 93 -5.67 -14.66 -9.04
CA SER A 93 -6.52 -14.11 -10.11
C SER A 93 -7.75 -13.38 -9.57
N VAL A 94 -8.01 -12.14 -10.05
CA VAL A 94 -9.24 -11.40 -9.74
C VAL A 94 -10.48 -12.12 -10.29
N ILE A 95 -11.65 -11.88 -9.69
CA ILE A 95 -12.92 -12.42 -10.19
C ILE A 95 -13.34 -11.65 -11.47
N PRO A 96 -13.36 -12.30 -12.66
CA PRO A 96 -13.64 -11.63 -13.93
C PRO A 96 -15.13 -11.27 -14.06
N GLY A 97 -15.41 -10.25 -14.88
CA GLY A 97 -16.77 -9.86 -15.24
C GLY A 97 -17.58 -9.25 -14.09
N ARG A 98 -16.92 -8.90 -12.98
CA ARG A 98 -17.53 -8.16 -11.87
C ARG A 98 -16.80 -6.84 -11.67
N ARG A 99 -17.58 -5.79 -11.38
CA ARG A 99 -17.08 -4.49 -10.97
C ARG A 99 -17.21 -4.35 -9.47
N PHE A 100 -16.15 -3.89 -8.83
CA PHE A 100 -16.11 -3.67 -7.39
C PHE A 100 -15.96 -2.18 -7.09
N PRO A 101 -16.65 -1.66 -6.06
CA PRO A 101 -16.35 -0.33 -5.52
C PRO A 101 -14.89 -0.26 -5.07
N LEU A 102 -14.28 0.90 -5.24
CA LEU A 102 -12.87 1.15 -4.94
C LEU A 102 -12.71 1.96 -3.66
N ILE A 103 -11.75 1.59 -2.83
CA ILE A 103 -11.29 2.36 -1.69
C ILE A 103 -9.80 2.69 -1.88
N ILE A 104 -9.48 3.98 -1.91
CA ILE A 104 -8.09 4.44 -1.74
C ILE A 104 -7.83 4.58 -0.24
N PHE A 105 -6.88 3.82 0.29
CA PHE A 105 -6.55 3.82 1.71
C PHE A 105 -5.23 4.54 1.98
N SER A 106 -5.23 5.50 2.91
CA SER A 106 -4.06 6.29 3.33
C SER A 106 -3.60 5.91 4.74
N HIS A 107 -2.32 5.57 4.89
CA HIS A 107 -1.74 5.14 6.18
C HIS A 107 -1.58 6.28 7.20
N GLY A 108 -1.20 5.99 8.44
CA GLY A 108 -0.85 7.02 9.44
C GLY A 108 0.60 7.51 9.32
N LEU A 109 0.96 8.53 10.10
CA LEU A 109 2.37 8.96 10.24
C LEU A 109 3.20 7.80 10.82
N GLY A 110 4.39 7.55 10.26
CA GLY A 110 5.26 6.44 10.64
C GLY A 110 4.79 5.06 10.18
N ALA A 111 3.64 4.96 9.50
CA ALA A 111 3.14 3.72 8.92
C ALA A 111 3.52 3.60 7.43
N PHE A 112 3.13 2.50 6.79
CA PHE A 112 3.37 2.20 5.38
C PHE A 112 2.27 1.24 4.88
N ARG A 113 2.26 0.89 3.59
CA ARG A 113 1.10 0.27 2.90
C ARG A 113 0.58 -1.04 3.50
N THR A 114 1.41 -1.76 4.26
CA THR A 114 1.06 -3.09 4.78
C THR A 114 0.57 -3.10 6.22
N LEU A 115 0.67 -1.98 6.97
CA LEU A 115 0.30 -1.99 8.40
C LEU A 115 -1.22 -2.08 8.65
N TYR A 116 -2.05 -1.80 7.64
CA TYR A 116 -3.51 -1.84 7.74
C TYR A 116 -4.13 -3.06 7.05
N SER A 117 -3.36 -4.14 6.89
CA SER A 117 -3.81 -5.36 6.21
C SER A 117 -5.13 -5.90 6.75
N ALA A 118 -5.35 -5.92 8.07
CA ALA A 118 -6.60 -6.43 8.64
C ALA A 118 -7.83 -5.64 8.18
N VAL A 119 -7.72 -4.31 8.09
CA VAL A 119 -8.81 -3.43 7.62
C VAL A 119 -9.00 -3.63 6.11
N CYS A 120 -7.92 -3.61 5.33
CA CYS A 120 -8.00 -3.72 3.87
C CYS A 120 -8.54 -5.10 3.44
N LEU A 121 -8.09 -6.18 4.10
CA LEU A 121 -8.60 -7.54 3.94
C LEU A 121 -10.08 -7.64 4.30
N ALA A 122 -10.51 -7.07 5.43
CA ALA A 122 -11.90 -7.10 5.84
C ALA A 122 -12.81 -6.42 4.79
N MET A 123 -12.42 -5.25 4.29
CA MET A 123 -13.15 -4.55 3.23
C MET A 123 -13.14 -5.37 1.93
N ALA A 124 -12.00 -5.90 1.50
CA ALA A 124 -11.93 -6.71 0.29
C ALA A 124 -12.77 -7.99 0.38
N SER A 125 -12.85 -8.63 1.55
CA SER A 125 -13.71 -9.80 1.75
C SER A 125 -15.21 -9.49 1.59
N HIS A 126 -15.60 -8.22 1.73
CA HIS A 126 -16.97 -7.72 1.49
C HIS A 126 -17.19 -7.20 0.07
N GLY A 127 -16.24 -7.43 -0.86
CA GLY A 127 -16.42 -7.07 -2.27
C GLY A 127 -15.91 -5.69 -2.64
N PHE A 128 -14.92 -5.14 -1.92
CA PHE A 128 -14.25 -3.90 -2.29
C PHE A 128 -12.87 -4.16 -2.92
N LEU A 129 -12.50 -3.34 -3.90
CA LEU A 129 -11.10 -3.15 -4.26
C LEU A 129 -10.50 -2.15 -3.26
N VAL A 130 -9.35 -2.46 -2.65
CA VAL A 130 -8.69 -1.55 -1.69
C VAL A 130 -7.25 -1.33 -2.10
N ALA A 131 -6.90 -0.10 -2.47
CA ALA A 131 -5.53 0.30 -2.78
C ALA A 131 -4.94 1.09 -1.60
N ALA A 132 -4.11 0.42 -0.79
CA ALA A 132 -3.40 1.03 0.33
C ALA A 132 -2.13 1.73 -0.17
N VAL A 133 -2.20 3.05 -0.30
CA VAL A 133 -1.13 3.90 -0.85
C VAL A 133 0.02 4.00 0.13
N GLU A 134 1.25 3.84 -0.38
CA GLU A 134 2.47 4.20 0.31
C GLU A 134 2.91 5.61 -0.08
N HIS A 135 2.94 6.50 0.90
CA HIS A 135 3.19 7.92 0.68
C HIS A 135 4.69 8.26 0.66
N ARG A 136 5.13 9.10 -0.27
CA ARG A 136 6.54 9.49 -0.52
C ARG A 136 6.86 10.90 0.00
N ASP A 137 5.97 11.40 0.83
CA ASP A 137 6.01 12.69 1.52
C ASP A 137 6.91 12.69 2.77
N GLN A 138 7.69 11.61 2.98
CA GLN A 138 8.50 11.38 4.17
C GLN A 138 7.68 11.26 5.47
N SER A 139 6.39 10.97 5.37
CA SER A 139 5.55 10.60 6.53
C SER A 139 5.67 9.12 6.88
N ALA A 140 5.95 8.24 5.92
CA ALA A 140 6.19 6.83 6.16
C ALA A 140 7.49 6.60 6.95
N CYS A 141 7.54 5.55 7.79
CA CYS A 141 8.78 5.23 8.52
C CYS A 141 9.94 4.90 7.56
N ALA A 142 9.60 4.24 6.46
CA ALA A 142 10.42 3.99 5.29
C ALA A 142 9.48 3.78 4.09
N THR A 143 9.94 4.12 2.90
CA THR A 143 9.38 3.73 1.60
C THR A 143 10.53 3.68 0.60
N TYR A 144 10.29 3.15 -0.59
CA TYR A 144 11.28 3.14 -1.64
C TYR A 144 10.68 3.42 -3.01
N HIS A 145 11.57 3.79 -3.91
CA HIS A 145 11.36 3.85 -5.35
C HIS A 145 12.64 3.36 -6.03
N TYR A 146 12.64 3.31 -7.35
CA TYR A 146 13.79 2.91 -8.13
C TYR A 146 14.38 4.10 -8.88
N GLN A 147 15.69 4.20 -8.85
CA GLN A 147 16.41 5.15 -9.69
C GLN A 147 17.14 4.39 -10.80
N LYS A 148 17.31 5.06 -11.94
CA LYS A 148 18.25 4.60 -12.95
C LYS A 148 19.67 4.80 -12.44
N GLY A 149 20.57 3.89 -12.82
CA GLY A 149 21.99 4.10 -12.67
C GLY A 149 22.44 5.42 -13.31
N PRO A 150 23.64 5.91 -12.97
CA PRO A 150 24.17 7.14 -13.56
C PRO A 150 24.16 7.07 -15.10
N PRO A 151 24.05 8.23 -15.80
CA PRO A 151 23.93 8.27 -17.27
C PRO A 151 25.05 7.55 -18.01
N GLU A 152 26.20 7.40 -17.35
CA GLU A 152 27.42 6.74 -17.84
C GLU A 152 27.26 5.21 -17.94
N SER A 153 26.27 4.63 -17.26
CA SER A 153 25.94 3.19 -17.27
C SER A 153 24.45 2.95 -17.54
N PRO A 154 23.95 3.21 -18.76
CA PRO A 154 22.52 3.09 -19.09
C PRO A 154 21.96 1.66 -19.06
N HIS A 155 22.84 0.66 -18.93
CA HIS A 155 22.48 -0.76 -18.77
C HIS A 155 22.45 -1.21 -17.31
N ASP A 156 22.80 -0.34 -16.35
CA ASP A 156 22.73 -0.71 -14.94
C ASP A 156 21.28 -0.97 -14.54
N PRO A 157 21.05 -2.05 -13.76
CA PRO A 157 19.72 -2.35 -13.25
C PRO A 157 19.23 -1.20 -12.38
N LEU A 158 17.91 -1.02 -12.35
CA LEU A 158 17.26 -0.08 -11.43
C LEU A 158 17.70 -0.39 -9.99
N HIS A 159 18.22 0.61 -9.29
CA HIS A 159 18.59 0.47 -7.89
C HIS A 159 17.48 1.00 -6.98
N GLU A 160 17.22 0.25 -5.92
CA GLU A 160 16.25 0.64 -4.90
C GLU A 160 16.82 1.76 -4.03
N GLU A 161 16.11 2.87 -3.96
CA GLU A 161 16.45 4.01 -3.12
C GLU A 161 15.39 4.17 -2.02
N TRP A 162 15.86 4.18 -0.77
CA TRP A 162 15.00 4.31 0.40
C TRP A 162 14.80 5.77 0.81
N VAL A 163 13.54 6.14 1.00
CA VAL A 163 13.10 7.41 1.57
C VAL A 163 12.62 7.15 2.99
N HIS A 164 13.27 7.78 3.97
CA HIS A 164 12.96 7.60 5.38
C HIS A 164 12.09 8.71 5.96
N TYR A 165 11.47 8.42 7.11
CA TYR A 165 10.70 9.40 7.87
C TYR A 165 11.51 10.66 8.17
N ARG A 166 10.93 11.83 7.87
CA ARG A 166 11.50 13.11 8.25
C ARG A 166 10.97 13.54 9.62
N ARG A 167 11.87 13.60 10.60
CA ARG A 167 11.60 14.22 11.90
C ARG A 167 11.48 15.73 11.76
N LEU A 168 10.64 16.32 12.61
CA LEU A 168 10.54 17.78 12.72
C LEU A 168 11.88 18.34 13.18
N GLU A 169 12.41 19.32 12.45
CA GLU A 169 13.65 20.00 12.84
C GLU A 169 13.41 21.01 13.96
N GLN A 170 14.45 21.31 14.74
CA GLN A 170 14.35 22.29 15.83
C GLN A 170 13.97 23.68 15.28
N GLY A 171 12.86 24.23 15.74
CA GLY A 171 12.36 25.53 15.29
C GLY A 171 11.51 25.49 14.02
N GLU A 172 11.32 24.33 13.39
CA GLU A 172 10.43 24.16 12.25
C GLU A 172 8.96 24.23 12.68
N LYS A 173 8.13 24.95 11.92
CA LYS A 173 6.69 25.02 12.16
C LYS A 173 6.01 23.75 11.68
N GLU A 174 5.61 22.89 12.62
CA GLU A 174 4.98 21.60 12.32
C GLU A 174 3.80 21.72 11.36
N PHE A 175 2.90 22.67 11.60
CA PHE A 175 1.74 22.88 10.73
C PHE A 175 2.14 23.09 9.27
N LYS A 176 3.19 23.88 8.99
CA LYS A 176 3.64 24.14 7.62
C LYS A 176 4.11 22.86 6.95
N LEU A 177 4.94 22.07 7.65
CA LEU A 177 5.43 20.78 7.14
C LEU A 177 4.26 19.80 6.90
N ARG A 178 3.42 19.58 7.92
CA ARG A 178 2.30 18.62 7.83
C ARG A 178 1.25 19.04 6.81
N ASN A 179 1.03 20.35 6.61
CA ASN A 179 0.13 20.85 5.59
C ASN A 179 0.67 20.66 4.16
N CYS A 180 1.99 20.80 3.95
CA CYS A 180 2.59 20.43 2.66
C CYS A 180 2.45 18.93 2.40
N GLN A 181 2.77 18.12 3.41
CA GLN A 181 2.65 16.66 3.34
C GLN A 181 1.21 16.22 3.04
N VAL A 182 0.20 16.71 3.76
CA VAL A 182 -1.19 16.27 3.52
C VAL A 182 -1.64 16.56 2.08
N HIS A 183 -1.19 17.66 1.47
CA HIS A 183 -1.49 17.97 0.08
C HIS A 183 -0.78 17.03 -0.89
N GLN A 184 0.51 16.73 -0.67
CA GLN A 184 1.21 15.71 -1.45
C GLN A 184 0.51 14.34 -1.33
N ARG A 185 0.09 13.95 -0.13
CA ARG A 185 -0.62 12.68 0.11
C ARG A 185 -1.94 12.59 -0.66
N VAL A 186 -2.67 13.71 -0.76
CA VAL A 186 -3.89 13.76 -1.59
C VAL A 186 -3.56 13.59 -3.06
N GLU A 187 -2.51 14.24 -3.56
CA GLU A 187 -2.07 14.06 -4.94
C GLU A 187 -1.64 12.61 -5.22
N GLU A 188 -0.98 11.95 -4.27
CA GLU A 188 -0.63 10.52 -4.37
C GLU A 188 -1.89 9.62 -4.38
N CYS A 189 -2.91 9.91 -3.57
CA CYS A 189 -4.19 9.21 -3.61
C CYS A 189 -4.91 9.40 -4.95
N VAL A 190 -4.90 10.62 -5.49
CA VAL A 190 -5.46 10.96 -6.80
C VAL A 190 -4.71 10.23 -7.92
N ARG A 191 -3.37 10.20 -7.88
CA ARG A 191 -2.55 9.45 -8.84
C ARG A 191 -2.84 7.94 -8.81
N ALA A 192 -3.03 7.36 -7.62
CA ALA A 192 -3.41 5.96 -7.49
C ALA A 192 -4.80 5.69 -8.11
N LEU A 193 -5.76 6.59 -7.93
CA LEU A 193 -7.08 6.52 -8.58
C LEU A 193 -6.97 6.66 -10.10
N ASP A 194 -6.18 7.61 -10.60
CA ASP A 194 -5.93 7.81 -12.02
C ASP A 194 -5.32 6.55 -12.65
N LEU A 195 -4.33 5.94 -11.99
CA LEU A 195 -3.72 4.69 -12.43
C LEU A 195 -4.73 3.54 -12.50
N LEU A 196 -5.55 3.36 -11.46
CA LEU A 196 -6.56 2.30 -11.46
C LEU A 196 -7.66 2.58 -12.49
N SER A 197 -7.99 3.83 -12.77
CA SER A 197 -8.91 4.22 -13.84
C SER A 197 -8.34 3.90 -15.22
N ASP A 198 -7.05 4.19 -15.43
CA ASP A 198 -6.30 3.86 -16.63
C ASP A 198 -6.26 2.34 -16.86
N ILE A 199 -5.89 1.55 -15.85
CA ILE A 199 -5.89 0.08 -15.91
C ILE A 199 -7.30 -0.44 -16.21
N ASN A 200 -8.31 0.08 -15.53
CA ASN A 200 -9.71 -0.31 -15.74
C ASN A 200 -10.17 -0.05 -17.19
N SER A 201 -9.68 1.02 -17.83
CA SER A 201 -9.94 1.34 -19.23
C SER A 201 -9.19 0.45 -20.24
N GLY A 202 -8.26 -0.39 -19.76
CA GLY A 202 -7.44 -1.27 -20.58
C GLY A 202 -6.11 -0.65 -21.02
N LYS A 203 -5.67 0.45 -20.41
CA LYS A 203 -4.34 1.02 -20.66
C LYS A 203 -3.27 0.08 -20.10
N SER A 204 -2.29 -0.27 -20.92
CA SER A 204 -1.14 -1.05 -20.47
C SER A 204 -0.22 -0.20 -19.61
N ILE A 205 0.08 -0.68 -18.41
CA ILE A 205 0.98 -0.06 -17.45
C ILE A 205 2.21 -0.96 -17.30
N PRO A 206 3.44 -0.46 -17.57
CA PRO A 206 4.65 -1.20 -17.27
C PRO A 206 4.74 -1.47 -15.76
N ASP A 207 4.80 -2.73 -15.38
CA ASP A 207 5.01 -3.11 -13.99
C ASP A 207 6.49 -2.97 -13.63
N THR A 208 6.79 -2.04 -12.71
CA THR A 208 8.15 -1.78 -12.24
C THR A 208 8.66 -2.91 -11.34
N LEU A 209 7.78 -3.54 -10.57
CA LEU A 209 8.17 -4.55 -9.58
C LEU A 209 8.34 -5.95 -10.18
N GLN A 210 7.95 -6.13 -11.45
CA GLN A 210 7.92 -7.44 -12.13
C GLN A 210 7.18 -8.49 -11.29
N CYS A 211 6.07 -8.10 -10.67
CA CYS A 211 5.25 -9.03 -9.90
C CYS A 211 4.63 -10.06 -10.85
N HIS A 212 4.42 -11.28 -10.37
CA HIS A 212 3.71 -12.32 -11.14
C HIS A 212 2.20 -12.04 -11.33
N PHE A 213 1.74 -10.82 -11.05
CA PHE A 213 0.34 -10.42 -11.17
C PHE A 213 0.11 -9.63 -12.46
N ASP A 214 -0.82 -10.10 -13.30
CA ASP A 214 -1.20 -9.39 -14.52
C ASP A 214 -2.15 -8.23 -14.21
N LEU A 215 -1.64 -7.00 -14.21
CA LEU A 215 -2.46 -5.79 -14.03
C LEU A 215 -3.57 -5.66 -15.07
N ALA A 216 -3.41 -6.23 -16.28
CA ALA A 216 -4.46 -6.18 -17.30
C ALA A 216 -5.72 -6.97 -16.89
N SER A 217 -5.59 -7.90 -15.94
CA SER A 217 -6.73 -8.62 -15.38
C SER A 217 -7.72 -7.72 -14.64
N LEU A 218 -7.29 -6.52 -14.20
CA LEU A 218 -8.15 -5.52 -13.55
C LEU A 218 -8.96 -4.67 -14.55
N LYS A 219 -8.80 -4.89 -15.87
CA LYS A 219 -9.63 -4.24 -16.88
C LYS A 219 -11.11 -4.52 -16.59
N ASP A 220 -11.94 -3.48 -16.68
CA ASP A 220 -13.39 -3.54 -16.45
C ASP A 220 -13.80 -4.05 -15.05
N CYS A 221 -12.88 -4.11 -14.08
CA CYS A 221 -13.14 -4.61 -12.72
C CYS A 221 -13.43 -3.51 -11.69
N VAL A 222 -13.23 -2.24 -12.02
CA VAL A 222 -13.40 -1.10 -11.08
C VAL A 222 -14.71 -0.37 -11.36
N ASP A 223 -15.56 -0.23 -10.35
CA ASP A 223 -16.72 0.67 -10.41
C ASP A 223 -16.31 2.11 -10.08
N LEU A 224 -15.96 2.88 -11.11
CA LEU A 224 -15.52 4.27 -10.97
C LEU A 224 -16.64 5.23 -10.54
N GLN A 225 -17.89 4.78 -10.42
CA GLN A 225 -18.97 5.58 -9.81
C GLN A 225 -19.00 5.47 -8.29
N GLN A 226 -18.32 4.46 -7.73
CA GLN A 226 -18.26 4.17 -6.30
C GLN A 226 -16.81 4.12 -5.83
N VAL A 227 -16.23 5.30 -5.61
CA VAL A 227 -14.85 5.45 -5.15
C VAL A 227 -14.85 6.15 -3.79
N GLY A 228 -14.46 5.44 -2.74
CA GLY A 228 -14.25 5.98 -1.41
C GLY A 228 -12.78 6.29 -1.14
N VAL A 229 -12.53 7.16 -0.17
CA VAL A 229 -11.20 7.37 0.42
C VAL A 229 -11.28 7.13 1.93
N MET A 230 -10.35 6.34 2.45
CA MET A 230 -10.27 5.99 3.86
C MET A 230 -8.84 6.19 4.35
N GLY A 231 -8.68 6.40 5.66
CA GLY A 231 -7.37 6.46 6.24
C GLY A 231 -7.38 6.61 7.75
N HIS A 232 -6.24 6.30 8.36
CA HIS A 232 -6.07 6.33 9.81
C HIS A 232 -5.11 7.45 10.24
N SER A 233 -5.43 8.16 11.33
CA SER A 233 -4.59 9.22 11.88
C SER A 233 -4.27 10.28 10.81
N PHE A 234 -3.01 10.44 10.40
CA PHE A 234 -2.65 11.36 9.30
C PHE A 234 -3.39 11.00 8.00
N GLY A 235 -3.64 9.71 7.75
CA GLY A 235 -4.50 9.22 6.66
C GLY A 235 -5.95 9.67 6.76
N GLY A 236 -6.46 9.88 7.96
CA GLY A 236 -7.78 10.48 8.17
C GLY A 236 -7.81 11.94 7.70
N ALA A 237 -6.79 12.73 8.04
CA ALA A 237 -6.65 14.09 7.52
C ALA A 237 -6.52 14.10 5.99
N THR A 238 -5.73 13.19 5.41
CA THR A 238 -5.64 13.01 3.95
C THR A 238 -6.99 12.67 3.34
N SER A 239 -7.78 11.78 3.95
CA SER A 239 -9.12 11.43 3.45
C SER A 239 -10.05 12.63 3.42
N LEU A 240 -10.06 13.44 4.48
CA LEU A 240 -10.87 14.67 4.54
C LEU A 240 -10.46 15.69 3.46
N VAL A 241 -9.16 15.92 3.28
CA VAL A 241 -8.67 16.87 2.27
C VAL A 241 -8.89 16.32 0.85
N ALA A 242 -8.79 15.00 0.64
CA ALA A 242 -9.08 14.36 -0.64
C ALA A 242 -10.53 14.55 -1.06
N LEU A 243 -11.49 14.36 -0.14
CA LEU A 243 -12.92 14.60 -0.39
C LEU A 243 -13.22 16.04 -0.83
N VAL A 244 -12.45 17.01 -0.33
CA VAL A 244 -12.61 18.43 -0.71
C VAL A 244 -11.95 18.72 -2.06
N LYS A 245 -10.84 18.05 -2.39
CA LYS A 245 -10.02 18.35 -3.57
C LYS A 245 -10.41 17.58 -4.83
N ASP A 246 -11.01 16.41 -4.71
CA ASP A 246 -11.38 15.57 -5.85
C ASP A 246 -12.78 14.99 -5.69
N ALA A 247 -13.71 15.43 -6.54
CA ALA A 247 -15.13 15.09 -6.48
C ALA A 247 -15.46 13.64 -6.90
N ARG A 248 -14.45 12.86 -7.31
CA ARG A 248 -14.59 11.42 -7.57
C ARG A 248 -14.68 10.62 -6.27
N PHE A 249 -14.11 11.12 -5.17
CA PHE A 249 -14.25 10.51 -3.86
C PHE A 249 -15.63 10.82 -3.25
N ARG A 250 -16.38 9.79 -2.87
CA ARG A 250 -17.78 9.88 -2.40
C ARG A 250 -18.10 8.89 -1.30
#